data_AF-A0A2V5L5Z7-F1
#
_entry.id   AF-A0A2V5L5Z7-F1
#
_cell.length_a   1.000
_cell.length_b   1.000
_cell.length_c   1.000
_cell.angle_alpha   90.00
_cell.angle_beta   90.00
_cell.angle_gamma   90.00
#
_symmetry.space_group_name_H-M   'P 1'
#
loop_
_entity.id
_entity.type
_entity.pdbx_description
1 polymer ?
#
loop_
_entity_poly.entity_id
_entity_poly.type
_entity_poly.pdbx_seq_one_letter_code
_entity_poly.pdbx_strand_id
1 'polypeptide(L)'
;MIWVLGLVAARPNWPIMLPFVILLVAIALAPLIAQHHWERHYHKLCVALTGIVCLYHLFVVKQSARVVHAGIDYVTFMVVVGSFFVVAGGIHLRVKSPSGAMRNTLFLFVGALLGNLIGTIGASILLIRPWIAMNKGRAAPMHIAFFIFLVSNIGGALLPVGPPLFLGFLKGVPFGWTLQNCWLQWLLTVAIVLAVFFVLDLPLKEVGWLFLGIFGTMIPVLEFMEQSADKLGLASEKAFFWATGFLSALLDNAPTYLAFFAAALGLHGYDLNDSSHMVRFISENGREVIAISLGATFFGALTYIGNAPNLFVKTIAEHARVPTPSFIGYIWKFAMPILIPIFVVISILFFR
;
A
#
# COMPACT_ATOMS: atom_id res chain seq x y z
N MET A 1 35.48 -21.56 -46.48
CA MET A 1 36.10 -20.73 -47.53
C MET A 1 35.02 -20.08 -48.39
N ILE A 2 34.35 -19.05 -47.85
CA ILE A 2 33.65 -18.02 -48.62
C ILE A 2 34.08 -16.70 -47.97
N TRP A 3 34.91 -15.99 -48.70
CA TRP A 3 35.60 -14.74 -48.38
C TRP A 3 34.63 -13.69 -47.84
N VAL A 4 34.88 -13.10 -46.67
CA VAL A 4 35.69 -11.85 -46.51
C VAL A 4 35.42 -10.87 -47.64
N LEU A 5 34.18 -10.39 -47.75
CA LEU A 5 33.88 -9.08 -48.34
C LEU A 5 33.89 -8.08 -47.19
N GLY A 6 34.86 -7.17 -47.22
CA GLY A 6 35.01 -6.10 -46.25
C GLY A 6 33.74 -5.25 -46.17
N LEU A 7 32.90 -5.55 -45.18
CA LEU A 7 31.99 -4.56 -44.64
C LEU A 7 32.89 -3.56 -43.91
N VAL A 8 33.25 -2.47 -44.60
CA VAL A 8 33.61 -1.22 -43.94
C VAL A 8 32.60 -1.08 -42.80
N ALA A 9 33.07 -1.17 -41.55
CA ALA A 9 32.25 -0.86 -40.40
C ALA A 9 31.74 0.56 -40.66
N ALA A 10 30.47 0.67 -41.08
CA ALA A 10 29.87 1.96 -41.39
C ALA A 10 30.05 2.79 -40.12
N ARG A 11 30.81 3.88 -40.22
CA ARG A 11 31.03 4.78 -39.09
C ARG A 11 29.66 5.13 -38.52
N PRO A 12 29.47 5.11 -37.18
CA PRO A 12 28.18 5.39 -36.58
C PRO A 12 27.65 6.74 -37.10
N ASN A 13 26.60 6.68 -37.93
CA ASN A 13 26.01 7.87 -38.55
C ASN A 13 24.96 8.42 -37.58
N TRP A 14 25.41 9.25 -36.64
CA TRP A 14 24.55 9.90 -35.63
C TRP A 14 23.23 10.46 -36.21
N PRO A 15 23.22 11.17 -37.37
CA PRO A 15 22.00 11.67 -37.99
C PRO A 15 20.88 10.63 -38.21
N ILE A 16 21.20 9.38 -38.58
CA ILE A 16 20.16 8.36 -38.80
C ILE A 16 19.60 7.78 -37.50
N MET A 17 20.20 8.11 -36.35
CA MET A 17 19.66 7.78 -35.03
C MET A 17 18.61 8.80 -34.57
N LEU A 18 18.55 10.00 -35.17
CA LEU A 18 17.57 11.04 -34.81
C LEU A 18 16.12 10.56 -34.88
N PRO A 19 15.66 9.82 -35.92
CA PRO A 19 14.32 9.27 -35.94
C PRO A 19 13.97 8.41 -34.72
N PHE A 20 14.92 7.63 -34.20
CA PHE A 20 14.72 6.84 -32.99
C PHE A 20 14.60 7.72 -31.74
N VAL A 21 15.48 8.72 -31.59
CA VAL A 21 15.42 9.68 -30.48
C VAL A 21 14.12 10.47 -30.49
N ILE A 22 13.71 10.98 -31.66
CA ILE A 22 12.45 11.70 -31.84
C ILE A 22 11.27 10.81 -31.44
N LEU A 23 11.27 9.54 -31.88
CA LEU A 23 10.21 8.61 -31.55
C LEU A 23 10.14 8.32 -30.03
N LEU A 24 11.28 8.12 -29.36
CA LEU A 24 11.32 7.90 -27.91
C LEU A 24 10.80 9.11 -27.13
N VAL A 25 11.27 10.32 -27.47
CA VAL A 25 10.81 11.56 -26.84
C VAL A 25 9.31 11.76 -27.08
N ALA A 26 8.84 11.47 -28.30
CA ALA A 26 7.42 11.59 -28.63
C ALA A 26 6.55 10.62 -27.84
N ILE A 27 6.93 9.34 -27.74
CA ILE A 27 6.17 8.34 -26.95
C ILE A 27 6.13 8.69 -25.45
N ALA A 28 7.21 9.28 -24.93
CA ALA A 28 7.28 9.66 -23.52
C ALA A 28 6.50 10.95 -23.19
N LEU A 29 6.57 11.97 -24.05
CA LEU A 29 6.06 13.32 -23.73
C LEU A 29 4.75 13.67 -24.43
N ALA A 30 4.52 13.22 -25.66
CA ALA A 30 3.35 13.63 -26.44
C ALA A 30 2.00 13.18 -25.82
N PRO A 31 1.88 11.99 -25.18
CA PRO A 31 0.66 11.63 -24.45
C PRO A 31 0.35 12.59 -23.29
N LEU A 32 1.38 13.19 -22.67
CA LEU A 32 1.23 14.09 -21.53
C LEU A 32 0.89 15.53 -21.96
N ILE A 33 1.48 15.99 -23.07
CA ILE A 33 1.35 17.38 -23.55
C ILE A 33 0.12 17.53 -24.46
N ALA A 34 -0.13 16.55 -25.34
CA ALA A 34 -1.10 16.66 -26.41
C ALA A 34 -1.84 15.33 -26.67
N GLN A 35 -2.40 14.74 -25.61
CA GLN A 35 -3.03 13.41 -25.60
C GLN A 35 -3.94 13.15 -26.82
N HIS A 36 -4.96 13.99 -27.05
CA HIS A 36 -5.92 13.79 -28.13
C HIS A 36 -5.29 13.87 -29.53
N HIS A 37 -4.26 14.72 -29.70
CA HIS A 37 -3.56 14.83 -30.98
C HIS A 37 -2.68 13.61 -31.22
N TRP A 38 -1.96 13.17 -30.18
CA TRP A 38 -1.12 11.98 -30.18
C TRP A 38 -1.93 10.73 -30.56
N GLU A 39 -3.03 10.47 -29.85
CA GLU A 39 -3.90 9.30 -30.08
C GLU A 39 -4.36 9.20 -31.55
N ARG A 40 -4.61 10.34 -32.21
CA ARG A 40 -5.03 10.37 -33.62
C ARG A 40 -3.90 10.24 -34.62
N HIS A 41 -2.67 10.67 -34.32
CA HIS A 41 -1.61 10.85 -35.33
C HIS A 41 -0.32 10.04 -35.09
N TYR A 42 -0.15 9.42 -33.93
CA TYR A 42 1.10 8.72 -33.59
C TYR A 42 1.49 7.67 -34.64
N HIS A 43 0.52 6.96 -35.21
CA HIS A 43 0.78 5.94 -36.24
C HIS A 43 1.44 6.53 -37.50
N LYS A 44 1.05 7.74 -37.91
CA LYS A 44 1.66 8.43 -39.08
C LYS A 44 3.11 8.79 -38.78
N LEU A 45 3.39 9.28 -37.56
CA LEU A 45 4.74 9.58 -37.11
C LEU A 45 5.61 8.32 -37.10
N CYS A 46 5.13 7.21 -36.54
CA CYS A 46 5.84 5.94 -36.53
C CYS A 46 6.18 5.48 -37.95
N VAL A 47 5.20 5.45 -38.85
CA VAL A 47 5.40 5.03 -40.25
C VAL A 47 6.40 5.95 -40.98
N ALA A 48 6.29 7.26 -40.79
CA ALA A 48 7.21 8.22 -41.42
C ALA A 48 8.66 8.02 -40.92
N LEU A 49 8.87 7.95 -39.61
CA LEU A 49 10.20 7.78 -39.02
C LEU A 49 10.81 6.41 -39.37
N THR A 50 10.02 5.34 -39.34
CA THR A 50 10.46 4.01 -39.80
C THR A 50 10.79 4.03 -41.29
N GLY A 51 9.97 4.67 -42.12
CA GLY A 51 10.20 4.81 -43.55
C GLY A 51 11.53 5.50 -43.86
N ILE A 52 11.85 6.60 -43.18
CA ILE A 52 13.13 7.30 -43.33
C ILE A 52 14.32 6.36 -43.07
N VAL A 53 14.29 5.61 -41.97
CA VAL A 53 15.36 4.68 -41.59
C VAL A 53 15.47 3.52 -42.57
N CYS A 54 14.34 2.90 -42.95
CA CYS A 54 14.32 1.79 -43.90
C CYS A 54 14.82 2.20 -45.29
N LEU A 55 14.35 3.33 -45.82
CA LEU A 55 14.79 3.85 -47.12
C LEU A 55 16.29 4.16 -47.12
N TYR A 56 16.81 4.77 -46.05
CA TYR A 56 18.24 5.02 -45.92
C TYR A 56 19.06 3.71 -45.94
N HIS A 57 18.63 2.69 -45.20
CA HIS A 57 19.31 1.40 -45.18
C HIS A 57 19.21 0.62 -46.51
N LEU A 58 18.11 0.78 -47.24
CA LEU A 58 17.91 0.15 -48.55
C LEU A 58 18.74 0.81 -49.66
N PHE A 59 18.69 2.14 -49.76
CA PHE A 59 19.23 2.86 -50.91
C PHE A 59 20.63 3.45 -50.68
N VAL A 60 20.96 3.85 -49.45
CA VAL A 60 22.26 4.48 -49.14
C VAL A 60 23.25 3.46 -48.59
N VAL A 61 22.89 2.77 -47.51
CA VAL A 61 23.76 1.77 -46.87
C VAL A 61 23.80 0.45 -47.65
N LYS A 62 22.80 0.21 -48.51
CA LYS A 62 22.63 -1.02 -49.31
C LYS A 62 22.61 -2.31 -48.48
N GLN A 63 22.03 -2.25 -47.28
CA GLN A 63 21.88 -3.38 -46.35
C GLN A 63 20.42 -3.86 -46.29
N SER A 64 19.88 -4.27 -47.43
CA SER A 64 18.49 -4.74 -47.54
C SER A 64 18.19 -5.94 -46.64
N ALA A 65 19.14 -6.87 -46.49
CA ALA A 65 18.99 -8.02 -45.61
C ALA A 65 18.68 -7.63 -44.16
N ARG A 66 19.29 -6.56 -43.62
CA ARG A 66 19.02 -6.10 -42.25
C ARG A 66 17.60 -5.58 -42.07
N VAL A 67 17.09 -4.86 -43.07
CA VAL A 67 15.71 -4.34 -43.06
C VAL A 67 14.71 -5.49 -43.13
N VAL A 68 14.96 -6.49 -43.99
CA VAL A 68 14.12 -7.68 -44.12
C VAL A 68 14.12 -8.50 -42.82
N HIS A 69 15.29 -8.78 -42.24
CA HIS A 69 15.38 -9.52 -40.97
C HIS A 69 14.65 -8.79 -39.83
N ALA A 70 14.79 -7.47 -39.71
CA ALA A 70 14.06 -6.70 -38.71
C ALA A 70 12.53 -6.74 -38.93
N GLY A 71 12.08 -6.73 -40.20
CA GLY A 71 10.67 -6.89 -40.55
C GLY A 71 10.13 -8.27 -40.16
N ILE A 72 10.90 -9.34 -40.39
CA ILE A 72 10.53 -10.70 -39.97
C ILE A 72 10.43 -10.81 -38.44
N ASP A 73 11.39 -10.23 -37.71
CA ASP A 73 11.36 -10.19 -36.24
C ASP A 73 10.09 -9.47 -35.75
N TYR A 74 9.74 -8.33 -36.36
CA TYR A 74 8.52 -7.58 -36.03
C TYR A 74 7.25 -8.37 -36.28
N VAL A 75 7.10 -8.99 -37.46
CA VAL A 75 5.91 -9.79 -37.81
C VAL A 75 5.78 -10.98 -36.86
N THR A 76 6.89 -11.68 -36.60
CA THR A 76 6.92 -12.81 -35.65
C THR A 76 6.47 -12.39 -34.27
N PHE A 77 6.98 -11.25 -33.78
CA PHE A 77 6.59 -10.69 -32.49
C PHE A 77 5.10 -10.30 -32.45
N MET A 78 4.58 -9.64 -33.48
CA MET A 78 3.16 -9.24 -33.56
C MET A 78 2.21 -10.43 -33.61
N VAL A 79 2.56 -11.50 -34.34
CA VAL A 79 1.76 -12.74 -34.38
C VAL A 79 1.66 -13.37 -32.99
N VAL A 80 2.77 -13.42 -32.24
CA VAL A 80 2.77 -13.95 -30.87
C VAL A 80 1.92 -13.10 -29.93
N VAL A 81 2.11 -11.78 -29.93
CA VAL A 81 1.32 -10.85 -29.11
C VAL A 81 -0.17 -10.94 -29.45
N GLY A 82 -0.52 -10.97 -30.74
CA GLY A 82 -1.90 -11.11 -31.21
C GLY A 82 -2.53 -12.43 -30.77
N SER A 83 -1.79 -13.53 -30.85
CA SER A 83 -2.26 -14.85 -30.40
C SER A 83 -2.57 -14.87 -28.90
N PHE A 84 -1.68 -14.31 -28.07
CA PHE A 84 -1.93 -14.19 -26.63
C PHE A 84 -3.14 -13.30 -26.33
N PHE A 85 -3.29 -12.18 -27.03
CA PHE A 85 -4.43 -11.29 -26.84
C PHE A 85 -5.76 -11.98 -27.13
N VAL A 86 -5.87 -12.69 -28.25
CA VAL A 86 -7.09 -13.41 -28.65
C VAL A 86 -7.43 -14.54 -27.67
N VAL A 87 -6.44 -15.37 -27.31
CA VAL A 87 -6.66 -16.52 -26.43
C VAL A 87 -6.96 -16.07 -24.99
N ALA A 88 -6.11 -15.23 -24.41
CA ALA A 88 -6.29 -14.77 -23.03
C ALA A 88 -7.52 -13.88 -22.86
N GLY A 89 -7.84 -13.04 -23.86
CA GLY A 89 -9.03 -12.19 -23.85
C GLY A 89 -10.35 -12.97 -23.86
N GLY A 90 -10.36 -14.20 -24.38
CA GLY A 90 -11.53 -15.09 -24.36
C GLY A 90 -11.80 -15.75 -23.00
N ILE A 91 -10.77 -15.90 -22.16
CA ILE A 91 -10.87 -16.62 -20.89
C ILE A 91 -11.36 -15.69 -19.78
N HIS A 92 -12.56 -15.95 -19.28
CA HIS A 92 -13.18 -15.15 -18.23
C HIS A 92 -13.15 -15.88 -16.88
N LEU A 93 -12.15 -15.57 -16.06
CA LEU A 93 -12.06 -16.07 -14.68
C LEU A 93 -13.00 -15.30 -13.75
N ARG A 94 -13.83 -16.02 -13.00
CA ARG A 94 -14.67 -15.45 -11.93
C ARG A 94 -14.14 -15.90 -10.57
N VAL A 95 -13.73 -14.93 -9.74
CA VAL A 95 -13.36 -15.16 -8.35
C VAL A 95 -14.38 -14.44 -7.47
N LYS A 96 -15.06 -15.17 -6.58
CA LYS A 96 -16.14 -14.65 -5.71
C LYS A 96 -15.70 -14.34 -4.27
N SER A 97 -14.41 -14.43 -3.96
CA SER A 97 -13.93 -14.37 -2.58
C SER A 97 -13.70 -12.91 -2.15
N PRO A 98 -14.20 -12.49 -0.96
CA PRO A 98 -13.84 -11.19 -0.37
C PRO A 98 -12.32 -11.10 -0.19
N SER A 99 -11.72 -10.00 -0.61
CA SER A 99 -10.27 -9.82 -0.53
C SER A 99 -9.81 -9.37 0.86
N GLY A 100 -8.66 -9.87 1.26
CA GLY A 100 -7.85 -9.37 2.38
C GLY A 100 -6.39 -9.39 1.98
N ALA A 101 -5.52 -8.69 2.72
CA ALA A 101 -4.12 -8.49 2.37
C ALA A 101 -3.41 -9.79 1.93
N MET A 102 -3.55 -10.87 2.70
CA MET A 102 -2.96 -12.18 2.38
C MET A 102 -3.44 -12.75 1.03
N ARG A 103 -4.76 -12.70 0.76
CA ARG A 103 -5.33 -13.24 -0.49
C ARG A 103 -4.89 -12.42 -1.69
N ASN A 104 -4.78 -11.10 -1.52
CA ASN A 104 -4.28 -10.21 -2.56
C ASN A 104 -2.78 -10.46 -2.85
N THR A 105 -1.96 -10.59 -1.81
CA THR A 105 -0.55 -10.95 -1.93
C THR A 105 -0.38 -12.29 -2.65
N LEU A 106 -1.16 -13.32 -2.28
CA LEU A 106 -1.14 -14.62 -2.95
C LEU A 106 -1.57 -14.52 -4.42
N PHE A 107 -2.63 -13.75 -4.71
CA PHE A 107 -3.09 -13.55 -6.08
C PHE A 107 -2.01 -12.90 -6.95
N LEU A 108 -1.32 -11.88 -6.44
CA LEU A 108 -0.22 -11.23 -7.14
C LEU A 108 0.99 -12.16 -7.33
N PHE A 109 1.31 -13.00 -6.34
CA PHE A 109 2.37 -14.01 -6.46
C PHE A 109 2.05 -15.03 -7.56
N VAL A 110 0.83 -15.57 -7.57
CA VAL A 110 0.37 -16.48 -8.63
C VAL A 110 0.36 -15.78 -9.98
N GLY A 111 -0.04 -14.50 -10.04
CA GLY A 111 0.04 -13.70 -11.24
C GLY A 111 1.46 -13.53 -11.76
N ALA A 112 2.45 -13.32 -10.89
CA ALA A 112 3.86 -13.24 -11.27
C ALA A 112 4.39 -14.58 -11.80
N LEU A 113 3.94 -15.71 -11.25
CA LEU A 113 4.25 -17.04 -11.80
C LEU A 113 3.62 -17.24 -13.18
N LEU A 114 2.35 -16.87 -13.34
CA LEU A 114 1.65 -16.95 -14.63
C LEU A 114 2.30 -16.05 -15.69
N GLY A 115 2.80 -14.88 -15.32
CA GLY A 115 3.57 -14.01 -16.21
C GLY A 115 4.76 -14.71 -16.87
N ASN A 116 5.38 -15.66 -16.16
CA ASN A 116 6.51 -16.43 -16.68
C ASN A 116 6.04 -17.58 -17.59
N LEU A 117 4.83 -18.10 -17.40
CA LEU A 117 4.33 -19.26 -18.15
C LEU A 117 3.64 -18.85 -19.45
N ILE A 118 2.80 -17.81 -19.39
CA ILE A 118 1.95 -17.39 -20.51
C ILE A 118 2.25 -15.98 -21.01
N GLY A 119 3.35 -15.37 -20.53
CA GLY A 119 3.76 -14.01 -20.85
C GLY A 119 3.02 -12.96 -20.02
N THR A 120 3.67 -11.83 -19.77
CA THR A 120 3.10 -10.72 -18.98
C THR A 120 1.83 -10.16 -19.61
N ILE A 121 1.77 -10.07 -20.95
CA ILE A 121 0.56 -9.61 -21.67
C ILE A 121 -0.61 -10.57 -21.43
N GLY A 122 -0.39 -11.88 -21.60
CA GLY A 122 -1.42 -12.90 -21.40
C GLY A 122 -1.90 -12.95 -19.95
N ALA A 123 -0.98 -12.99 -18.99
CA ALA A 123 -1.29 -12.99 -17.57
C ALA A 123 -2.07 -11.73 -17.14
N SER A 124 -1.67 -10.55 -17.62
CA SER A 124 -2.34 -9.31 -17.25
C SER A 124 -3.76 -9.22 -17.80
N ILE A 125 -3.99 -9.60 -19.06
CA ILE A 125 -5.34 -9.61 -19.66
C ILE A 125 -6.25 -10.61 -18.93
N LEU A 126 -5.72 -11.79 -18.59
CA LEU A 126 -6.44 -12.85 -17.90
C LEU A 126 -6.84 -12.45 -16.47
N LEU A 127 -5.93 -11.79 -15.73
CA LEU A 127 -6.05 -11.61 -14.29
C LEU A 127 -6.58 -10.23 -13.86
N ILE A 128 -6.53 -9.20 -14.73
CA ILE A 128 -6.92 -7.85 -14.33
C ILE A 128 -8.41 -7.76 -13.94
N ARG A 129 -9.29 -8.47 -14.66
CA ARG A 129 -10.73 -8.49 -14.39
C ARG A 129 -11.07 -9.13 -13.03
N PRO A 130 -10.63 -10.36 -12.72
CA PRO A 130 -10.85 -10.94 -11.39
C PRO A 130 -10.15 -10.14 -10.28
N TRP A 131 -8.99 -9.53 -10.54
CA TRP A 131 -8.31 -8.67 -9.57
C TRP A 131 -9.15 -7.47 -9.14
N ILE A 132 -9.74 -6.76 -10.12
CA ILE A 132 -10.64 -5.64 -9.87
C ILE A 132 -11.91 -6.12 -9.16
N ALA A 133 -12.48 -7.25 -9.58
CA ALA A 133 -13.69 -7.80 -8.98
C ALA A 133 -13.48 -8.19 -7.50
N MET A 134 -12.36 -8.83 -7.17
CA MET A 134 -12.00 -9.20 -5.79
C MET A 134 -11.86 -7.98 -4.87
N ASN A 135 -11.35 -6.87 -5.40
CA ASN A 135 -11.04 -5.68 -4.62
C ASN A 135 -12.10 -4.57 -4.71
N LYS A 136 -13.26 -4.82 -5.32
CA LYS A 136 -14.30 -3.79 -5.56
C LYS A 136 -14.70 -2.99 -4.31
N GLY A 137 -14.67 -3.60 -3.12
CA GLY A 137 -15.01 -2.94 -1.84
C GLY A 137 -13.89 -2.11 -1.20
N ARG A 138 -12.64 -2.21 -1.69
CA ARG A 138 -11.43 -1.59 -1.11
C ARG A 138 -10.41 -1.19 -2.17
N ALA A 139 -10.87 -0.96 -3.39
CA ALA A 139 -10.00 -0.70 -4.53
C ALA A 139 -9.25 0.61 -4.31
N ALA A 140 -7.93 0.56 -4.44
CA ALA A 140 -7.04 1.72 -4.31
C ALA A 140 -6.03 1.74 -5.46
N PRO A 141 -5.50 2.91 -5.87
CA PRO A 141 -4.52 3.01 -6.96
C PRO A 141 -3.32 2.07 -6.80
N MET A 142 -2.88 1.85 -5.56
CA MET A 142 -1.82 0.89 -5.26
C MET A 142 -2.12 -0.53 -5.74
N HIS A 143 -3.37 -1.01 -5.68
CA HIS A 143 -3.70 -2.35 -6.15
C HIS A 143 -3.42 -2.51 -7.65
N ILE A 144 -3.66 -1.46 -8.45
CA ILE A 144 -3.36 -1.46 -9.88
C ILE A 144 -1.85 -1.31 -10.12
N ALA A 145 -1.17 -0.42 -9.38
CA ALA A 145 0.27 -0.23 -9.49
C ALA A 145 1.05 -1.53 -9.20
N PHE A 146 0.74 -2.21 -8.09
CA PHE A 146 1.41 -3.46 -7.73
C PHE A 146 1.06 -4.62 -8.65
N PHE A 147 -0.16 -4.65 -9.21
CA PHE A 147 -0.49 -5.57 -10.31
C PHE A 147 0.42 -5.34 -11.51
N ILE A 148 0.63 -4.07 -11.92
CA ILE A 148 1.54 -3.73 -13.01
C ILE A 148 2.99 -4.13 -12.67
N PHE A 149 3.46 -3.89 -11.45
CA PHE A 149 4.82 -4.24 -11.05
C PHE A 149 5.05 -5.76 -11.11
N LEU A 150 4.18 -6.54 -10.47
CA LEU A 150 4.39 -7.98 -10.29
C LEU A 150 3.93 -8.80 -11.49
N VAL A 151 2.72 -8.57 -12.01
CA VAL A 151 2.12 -9.39 -13.08
C VAL A 151 2.54 -8.91 -14.45
N SER A 152 2.48 -7.60 -14.70
CA SER A 152 2.76 -7.03 -16.02
C SER A 152 4.26 -6.82 -16.32
N ASN A 153 5.14 -6.89 -15.32
CA ASN A 153 6.58 -6.63 -15.48
C ASN A 153 7.45 -7.74 -14.88
N ILE A 154 7.66 -7.72 -13.55
CA ILE A 154 8.61 -8.61 -12.87
C ILE A 154 8.31 -10.08 -13.17
N GLY A 155 7.03 -10.44 -13.27
CA GLY A 155 6.55 -11.77 -13.63
C GLY A 155 7.02 -12.30 -14.98
N GLY A 156 7.62 -11.50 -15.86
CA GLY A 156 8.10 -11.95 -17.18
C GLY A 156 9.60 -12.25 -17.27
N ALA A 157 10.31 -12.37 -16.14
CA ALA A 157 11.77 -12.35 -16.12
C ALA A 157 12.47 -13.72 -16.23
N LEU A 158 11.75 -14.85 -16.14
CA LEU A 158 12.35 -16.19 -16.08
C LEU A 158 12.31 -16.93 -17.41
N LEU A 159 11.24 -16.79 -18.20
CA LEU A 159 11.08 -17.52 -19.46
C LEU A 159 10.86 -16.56 -20.64
N PRO A 160 11.32 -16.91 -21.85
CA PRO A 160 11.24 -16.05 -23.04
C PRO A 160 9.86 -16.06 -23.69
N VAL A 161 8.81 -15.89 -22.87
CA VAL A 161 7.42 -15.72 -23.30
C VAL A 161 7.00 -14.25 -23.33
N GLY A 162 7.70 -13.39 -22.58
CA GLY A 162 7.50 -11.94 -22.57
C GLY A 162 8.34 -11.22 -23.63
N PRO A 163 7.95 -10.01 -24.07
CA PRO A 163 8.60 -9.31 -25.19
C PRO A 163 10.13 -9.18 -25.12
N PRO A 164 10.74 -8.76 -23.99
CA PRO A 164 12.19 -8.55 -23.95
C PRO A 164 12.98 -9.85 -24.10
N LEU A 165 12.55 -10.90 -23.39
CA LEU A 165 13.23 -12.19 -23.38
C LEU A 165 12.94 -13.00 -24.64
N PHE A 166 11.74 -12.86 -25.22
CA PHE A 166 11.40 -13.46 -26.50
C PHE A 166 12.30 -12.94 -27.62
N LEU A 167 12.58 -11.63 -27.66
CA LEU A 167 13.54 -11.07 -28.62
C LEU A 167 14.95 -11.64 -28.41
N GLY A 168 15.40 -11.80 -27.17
CA GLY A 168 16.67 -12.48 -26.87
C GLY A 168 16.71 -13.93 -27.36
N PHE A 169 15.62 -14.67 -27.18
CA PHE A 169 15.47 -16.04 -27.67
C PHE A 169 15.54 -16.12 -29.20
N LEU A 170 14.88 -15.20 -29.93
CA LEU A 170 15.01 -15.10 -31.39
C LEU A 170 16.46 -14.81 -31.86
N LYS A 171 17.29 -14.23 -30.98
CA LYS A 171 18.72 -13.99 -31.23
C LYS A 171 19.63 -15.13 -30.75
N GLY A 172 19.07 -16.25 -30.26
CA GLY A 172 19.81 -17.46 -29.91
C GLY A 172 20.07 -17.66 -28.43
N VAL A 173 19.51 -16.84 -27.54
CA VAL A 173 19.58 -17.11 -26.08
C VAL A 173 18.78 -18.39 -25.77
N PRO A 174 19.34 -19.39 -25.07
CA PRO A 174 18.61 -20.62 -24.75
C PRO A 174 17.37 -20.39 -23.89
N PHE A 175 16.32 -21.19 -24.09
CA PHE A 175 15.01 -21.00 -23.46
C PHE A 175 15.06 -20.94 -21.91
N GLY A 176 15.83 -21.83 -21.28
CA GLY A 176 15.95 -21.90 -19.83
C GLY A 176 17.03 -21.01 -19.23
N TRP A 177 17.76 -20.24 -20.05
CA TRP A 177 18.95 -19.51 -19.60
C TRP A 177 18.61 -18.46 -18.53
N THR A 178 17.56 -17.66 -18.75
CA THR A 178 17.12 -16.65 -17.78
C THR A 178 16.57 -17.27 -16.51
N LEU A 179 15.85 -18.39 -16.60
CA LEU A 179 15.38 -19.10 -15.40
C LEU A 179 16.57 -19.55 -14.54
N GLN A 180 17.60 -20.14 -15.14
CA GLN A 180 18.78 -20.62 -14.43
C GLN A 180 19.60 -19.48 -13.79
N ASN A 181 19.70 -18.33 -14.46
CA ASN A 181 20.59 -17.24 -14.05
C ASN A 181 19.89 -16.12 -13.27
N CYS A 182 18.56 -16.02 -13.33
CA CYS A 182 17.80 -14.89 -12.78
C CYS A 182 16.74 -15.28 -11.74
N TRP A 183 16.54 -16.57 -11.43
CA TRP A 183 15.48 -17.00 -10.49
C TRP A 183 15.64 -16.42 -9.09
N LEU A 184 16.87 -16.26 -8.59
CA LEU A 184 17.11 -15.74 -7.25
C LEU A 184 16.81 -14.24 -7.17
N GLN A 185 17.28 -13.47 -8.15
CA GLN A 185 17.02 -12.04 -8.28
C GLN A 185 15.51 -11.80 -8.43
N TRP A 186 14.85 -12.59 -9.28
CA TRP A 186 13.40 -12.55 -9.44
C TRP A 186 12.65 -12.84 -8.15
N LEU A 187 13.00 -13.93 -7.46
CA LEU A 187 12.33 -14.34 -6.22
C LEU A 187 12.49 -13.29 -5.13
N LEU A 188 13.71 -12.73 -4.97
CA LEU A 188 13.97 -11.68 -4.00
C LEU A 188 13.17 -10.40 -4.31
N THR A 189 13.15 -9.97 -5.58
CA THR A 189 12.36 -8.80 -5.99
C THR A 189 10.86 -9.04 -5.74
N VAL A 190 10.33 -10.20 -6.14
CA VAL A 190 8.93 -10.57 -5.91
C VAL A 190 8.62 -10.60 -4.41
N ALA A 191 9.46 -11.23 -3.59
CA ALA A 191 9.27 -11.31 -2.14
C ALA A 191 9.24 -9.93 -1.47
N ILE A 192 10.18 -9.05 -1.82
CA ILE A 192 10.25 -7.68 -1.27
C ILE A 192 9.04 -6.87 -1.69
N VAL A 193 8.68 -6.87 -2.97
CA VAL A 193 7.53 -6.11 -3.49
C VAL A 193 6.22 -6.63 -2.89
N LEU A 194 6.07 -7.95 -2.72
CA LEU A 194 4.93 -8.56 -2.06
C LEU A 194 4.88 -8.25 -0.56
N ALA A 195 6.02 -8.18 0.14
CA ALA A 195 6.08 -7.80 1.54
C ALA A 195 5.66 -6.33 1.73
N VAL A 196 6.18 -5.43 0.88
CA VAL A 196 5.75 -4.03 0.85
C VAL A 196 4.25 -3.94 0.55
N PHE A 197 3.77 -4.66 -0.47
CA PHE A 197 2.34 -4.70 -0.78
C PHE A 197 1.51 -5.26 0.39
N PHE A 198 1.97 -6.29 1.09
CA PHE A 198 1.22 -6.87 2.20
C PHE A 198 1.05 -5.84 3.33
N VAL A 199 2.13 -5.16 3.73
CA VAL A 199 2.08 -4.09 4.74
C VAL A 199 1.21 -2.94 4.26
N LEU A 200 1.55 -2.38 3.09
CA LEU A 200 0.66 -1.86 2.04
C LEU A 200 -0.86 -2.01 2.19
N ASP A 201 -1.31 -3.23 2.32
CA ASP A 201 -2.69 -3.61 2.09
C ASP A 201 -3.43 -3.90 3.41
N LEU A 202 -2.72 -3.82 4.56
CA LEU A 202 -3.32 -3.98 5.87
C LEU A 202 -4.36 -2.88 6.16
N PRO A 203 -5.55 -3.24 6.69
CA PRO A 203 -6.66 -2.31 6.90
C PRO A 203 -6.48 -1.33 8.09
N LEU A 204 -5.40 -1.42 8.87
CA LEU A 204 -5.25 -0.71 10.16
C LEU A 204 -3.96 0.12 10.25
N LYS A 205 -3.40 0.56 9.12
CA LYS A 205 -2.13 1.32 9.15
C LYS A 205 -2.26 2.67 9.82
N GLU A 206 -3.36 3.36 9.51
CA GLU A 206 -3.67 4.68 10.04
C GLU A 206 -3.72 4.63 11.56
N VAL A 207 -4.25 3.52 12.10
CA VAL A 207 -4.28 3.23 13.53
C VAL A 207 -2.86 3.05 14.07
N GLY A 208 -2.03 2.22 13.43
CA GLY A 208 -0.64 2.04 13.85
C GLY A 208 0.16 3.35 13.91
N TRP A 209 0.03 4.21 12.91
CA TRP A 209 0.66 5.53 12.89
C TRP A 209 0.10 6.48 13.96
N LEU A 210 -1.21 6.46 14.18
CA LEU A 210 -1.86 7.26 15.21
C LEU A 210 -1.37 6.86 16.61
N PHE A 211 -1.28 5.56 16.91
CA PHE A 211 -0.76 5.06 18.17
C PHE A 211 0.71 5.43 18.37
N LEU A 212 1.55 5.30 17.33
CA LEU A 212 2.95 5.74 17.39
C LEU A 212 3.05 7.24 17.72
N GLY A 213 2.26 8.07 17.06
CA GLY A 213 2.22 9.51 17.28
C GLY A 213 1.79 9.86 18.71
N ILE A 214 0.66 9.30 19.16
CA ILE A 214 0.11 9.55 20.50
C ILE A 214 1.13 9.16 21.58
N PHE A 215 1.61 7.91 21.58
CA PHE A 215 2.56 7.44 22.59
C PHE A 215 3.91 8.18 22.53
N GLY A 216 4.40 8.51 21.33
CA GLY A 216 5.63 9.30 21.19
C GLY A 216 5.50 10.71 21.76
N THR A 217 4.36 11.38 21.50
CA THR A 217 4.10 12.74 22.02
C THR A 217 3.71 12.79 23.49
N MET A 218 3.43 11.64 24.12
CA MET A 218 3.04 11.57 25.53
C MET A 218 4.18 11.79 26.50
N ILE A 219 5.43 11.50 26.12
CA ILE A 219 6.59 11.58 27.02
C ILE A 219 6.64 12.91 27.80
N PRO A 220 6.62 14.10 27.16
CA PRO A 220 6.63 15.36 27.90
C PRO A 220 5.36 15.61 28.72
N VAL A 221 4.22 15.02 28.33
CA VAL A 221 2.97 15.11 29.09
C VAL A 221 3.07 14.30 30.38
N LEU A 222 3.67 13.11 30.34
CA LEU A 222 3.89 12.27 31.52
C LEU A 222 4.78 12.99 32.53
N GLU A 223 5.92 13.53 32.08
CA GLU A 223 6.84 14.29 32.92
C GLU A 223 6.16 15.52 33.54
N PHE A 224 5.39 16.27 32.74
CA PHE A 224 4.65 17.43 33.23
C PHE A 224 3.59 17.04 34.27
N MET A 225 2.87 15.93 34.06
CA MET A 225 1.85 15.44 34.97
C MET A 225 2.44 14.97 36.30
N GLU A 226 3.56 14.25 36.27
CA GLU A 226 4.30 13.80 37.45
C GLU A 226 4.82 15.00 38.28
N GLN A 227 5.36 16.02 37.62
CA GLN A 227 5.92 17.21 38.29
C GLN A 227 4.87 18.25 38.72
N SER A 228 3.71 18.28 38.06
CA SER A 228 2.65 19.27 38.31
C SER A 228 1.50 18.71 39.13
N ALA A 229 1.61 17.48 39.63
CA ALA A 229 0.53 16.78 40.30
C ALA A 229 -0.08 17.60 41.46
N ASP A 230 0.77 18.22 42.29
CA ASP A 230 0.36 19.07 43.41
C ASP A 230 -0.45 20.31 42.98
N LYS A 231 -0.27 20.77 41.74
CA LYS A 231 -0.92 21.98 41.18
C LYS A 231 -2.23 21.68 40.46
N LEU A 232 -2.51 20.41 40.16
CA LEU A 232 -3.70 19.98 39.41
C LEU A 232 -4.96 19.89 40.28
N GLY A 233 -4.85 20.07 41.60
CA GLY A 233 -5.98 19.96 42.52
C GLY A 233 -6.53 18.53 42.65
N LEU A 234 -5.72 17.53 42.30
CA LEU A 234 -6.05 16.11 42.39
C LEU A 234 -5.82 15.60 43.82
N ALA A 235 -6.62 16.08 44.77
CA ALA A 235 -6.44 15.77 46.19
C ALA A 235 -7.34 14.62 46.68
N SER A 236 -8.11 13.97 45.81
CA SER A 236 -9.03 12.90 46.19
C SER A 236 -9.28 11.89 45.09
N GLU A 237 -9.73 10.70 45.50
CA GLU A 237 -10.17 9.63 44.59
C GLU A 237 -11.23 10.13 43.61
N LYS A 238 -12.18 10.97 44.06
CA LYS A 238 -13.18 11.59 43.19
C LYS A 238 -12.57 12.52 42.15
N ALA A 239 -11.60 13.34 42.56
CA ALA A 239 -10.92 14.24 41.64
C ALA A 239 -10.19 13.44 40.56
N PHE A 240 -9.49 12.38 40.94
CA PHE A 240 -8.86 11.46 39.98
C PHE A 240 -9.87 10.80 39.05
N PHE A 241 -10.97 10.24 39.57
CA PHE A 241 -11.99 9.59 38.75
C PHE A 241 -12.57 10.52 37.67
N TRP A 242 -12.98 11.72 38.07
CA TRP A 242 -13.60 12.69 37.15
C TRP A 242 -12.58 13.35 36.21
N ALA A 243 -11.41 13.75 36.70
CA ALA A 243 -10.40 14.39 35.86
C ALA A 243 -9.84 13.43 34.81
N THR A 244 -9.49 12.20 35.23
CA THR A 244 -9.09 11.13 34.32
C THR A 244 -10.23 10.86 33.33
N GLY A 245 -11.46 10.73 33.84
CA GLY A 245 -12.61 10.44 33.01
C GLY A 245 -12.87 11.49 31.93
N PHE A 246 -12.97 12.77 32.29
CA PHE A 246 -13.22 13.83 31.32
C PHE A 246 -12.15 13.90 30.23
N LEU A 247 -10.88 13.72 30.58
CA LEU A 247 -9.83 13.69 29.58
C LEU A 247 -9.94 12.44 28.69
N SER A 248 -10.28 11.28 29.25
CA SER A 248 -10.47 10.03 28.49
C SER A 248 -11.69 10.04 27.58
N ALA A 249 -12.67 10.92 27.82
CA ALA A 249 -13.77 11.12 26.89
C ALA A 249 -13.31 11.79 25.58
N LEU A 250 -12.16 12.48 25.61
CA LEU A 250 -11.60 13.26 24.50
C LEU A 250 -10.29 12.67 23.93
N LEU A 251 -9.58 11.86 24.72
CA LEU A 251 -8.31 11.19 24.41
C LEU A 251 -8.50 9.66 24.52
N ASP A 252 -7.56 8.87 23.99
CA ASP A 252 -7.55 7.42 24.18
C ASP A 252 -7.29 7.02 25.65
N ASN A 253 -7.98 5.97 26.11
CA ASN A 253 -7.92 5.47 27.48
C ASN A 253 -6.51 5.17 28.00
N ALA A 254 -5.63 4.59 27.16
CA ALA A 254 -4.31 4.15 27.61
C ALA A 254 -3.40 5.36 27.93
N PRO A 255 -3.28 6.36 27.04
CA PRO A 255 -2.65 7.63 27.35
C PRO A 255 -3.18 8.32 28.61
N THR A 256 -4.50 8.41 28.74
CA THR A 256 -5.11 9.08 29.88
C THR A 256 -4.79 8.37 31.18
N TYR A 257 -4.90 7.04 31.22
CA TYR A 257 -4.54 6.23 32.38
C TYR A 257 -3.10 6.52 32.80
N LEU A 258 -2.14 6.44 31.87
CA LEU A 258 -0.72 6.57 32.19
C LEU A 258 -0.38 7.97 32.69
N ALA A 259 -0.98 9.02 32.10
CA ALA A 259 -0.78 10.41 32.52
C ALA A 259 -1.26 10.67 33.96
N PHE A 260 -2.47 10.21 34.30
CA PHE A 260 -3.00 10.40 35.66
C PHE A 260 -2.38 9.45 36.67
N PHE A 261 -1.93 8.26 36.25
CA PHE A 261 -1.17 7.36 37.09
C PHE A 261 0.21 7.95 37.44
N ALA A 262 0.90 8.57 36.46
CA ALA A 262 2.13 9.32 36.71
C ALA A 262 1.89 10.51 37.66
N ALA A 263 0.80 11.26 37.48
CA ALA A 263 0.43 12.34 38.41
C ALA A 263 0.21 11.81 39.83
N ALA A 264 -0.52 10.70 39.99
CA ALA A 264 -0.76 10.10 41.30
C ALA A 264 0.53 9.63 41.96
N LEU A 265 1.43 8.98 41.23
CA LEU A 265 2.75 8.62 41.74
C LEU A 265 3.56 9.86 42.17
N GLY A 266 3.54 10.92 41.36
CA GLY A 266 4.20 12.19 41.65
C GLY A 266 3.74 12.84 42.94
N LEU A 267 2.43 12.83 43.26
CA LEU A 267 1.89 13.34 44.54
C LEU A 267 2.50 12.65 45.76
N HIS A 268 2.86 11.37 45.61
CA HIS A 268 3.40 10.54 46.67
C HIS A 268 4.94 10.37 46.56
N GLY A 269 5.60 11.14 45.67
CA GLY A 269 7.04 11.14 45.50
C GLY A 269 7.61 9.86 44.87
N TYR A 270 6.78 9.12 44.15
CA TYR A 270 7.14 7.87 43.48
C TYR A 270 7.40 8.08 41.99
N ASP A 271 8.31 7.26 41.43
CA ASP A 271 8.69 7.27 40.01
C ASP A 271 7.96 6.15 39.26
N LEU A 272 7.35 6.49 38.13
CA LEU A 272 6.64 5.57 37.23
C LEU A 272 7.53 4.45 36.67
N ASN A 273 8.84 4.69 36.53
CA ASN A 273 9.78 3.75 35.94
C ASN A 273 10.39 2.78 36.97
N ASP A 274 10.13 2.98 38.26
CA ASP A 274 10.59 2.08 39.32
C ASP A 274 9.49 1.09 39.72
N SER A 275 9.70 -0.18 39.36
CA SER A 275 8.77 -1.27 39.71
C SER A 275 8.53 -1.43 41.21
N SER A 276 9.49 -1.09 42.07
CA SER A 276 9.34 -1.18 43.53
C SER A 276 8.44 -0.07 44.07
N HIS A 277 8.52 1.14 43.49
CA HIS A 277 7.62 2.25 43.78
C HIS A 277 6.18 1.92 43.38
N MET A 278 5.98 1.31 42.20
CA MET A 278 4.66 0.86 41.77
C MET A 278 4.01 -0.11 42.77
N VAL A 279 4.76 -1.11 43.24
CA VAL A 279 4.22 -2.11 44.18
C VAL A 279 3.82 -1.46 45.51
N ARG A 280 4.66 -0.57 46.05
CA ARG A 280 4.35 0.18 47.27
C ARG A 280 3.14 1.09 47.09
N PHE A 281 3.11 1.87 46.02
CA PHE A 281 2.01 2.77 45.71
C PHE A 281 0.67 2.04 45.57
N ILE A 282 0.64 0.91 44.86
CA ILE A 282 -0.59 0.11 44.73
C ILE A 282 -1.04 -0.43 46.10
N SER A 283 -0.10 -0.81 46.97
CA SER A 283 -0.43 -1.31 48.31
C SER A 283 -0.95 -0.24 49.26
N GLU A 284 -0.45 1.00 49.15
CA GLU A 284 -0.77 2.12 50.05
C GLU A 284 -1.95 2.95 49.53
N ASN A 285 -1.99 3.19 48.21
CA ASN A 285 -2.90 4.12 47.53
C ASN A 285 -3.71 3.44 46.41
N GLY A 286 -3.94 2.12 46.50
CA GLY A 286 -4.63 1.35 45.46
C GLY A 286 -6.01 1.88 45.06
N ARG A 287 -6.68 2.65 45.92
CA ARG A 287 -7.95 3.31 45.59
C ARG A 287 -7.82 4.42 44.55
N GLU A 288 -6.73 5.17 44.56
CA GLU A 288 -6.44 6.16 43.53
C GLU A 288 -6.23 5.46 42.17
N VAL A 289 -5.52 4.33 42.17
CA VAL A 289 -5.35 3.49 40.96
C VAL A 289 -6.68 2.99 40.44
N ILE A 290 -7.59 2.56 41.32
CA ILE A 290 -8.95 2.15 40.94
C ILE A 290 -9.71 3.35 40.34
N ALA A 291 -9.64 4.52 40.96
CA ALA A 291 -10.29 5.73 40.47
C ALA A 291 -9.81 6.11 39.06
N ILE A 292 -8.48 6.11 38.84
CA ILE A 292 -7.86 6.40 37.54
C ILE A 292 -8.24 5.33 36.52
N SER A 293 -8.16 4.04 36.88
CA SER A 293 -8.50 2.93 35.98
C SER A 293 -9.96 3.00 35.52
N LEU A 294 -10.89 3.21 36.45
CA LEU A 294 -12.32 3.32 36.13
C LEU A 294 -12.62 4.61 35.38
N GLY A 295 -12.00 5.73 35.76
CA GLY A 295 -12.15 7.01 35.07
C GLY A 295 -11.73 6.89 33.60
N ALA A 296 -10.50 6.43 33.35
CA ALA A 296 -9.98 6.22 31.99
C ALA A 296 -10.86 5.26 31.17
N THR A 297 -11.23 4.12 31.73
CA THR A 297 -11.97 3.13 30.93
C THR A 297 -13.44 3.48 30.70
N PHE A 298 -14.15 3.96 31.72
CA PHE A 298 -15.59 4.18 31.65
C PHE A 298 -15.94 5.41 30.81
N PHE A 299 -15.22 6.51 30.99
CA PHE A 299 -15.54 7.75 30.29
C PHE A 299 -15.12 7.74 28.82
N GLY A 300 -14.20 6.85 28.42
CA GLY A 300 -13.92 6.61 27.00
C GLY A 300 -15.16 6.23 26.19
N ALA A 301 -16.21 5.69 26.83
CA ALA A 301 -17.50 5.42 26.19
C ALA A 301 -18.38 6.67 25.99
N LEU A 302 -18.00 7.85 26.49
CA LEU A 302 -18.82 9.05 26.34
C LEU A 302 -18.82 9.59 24.90
N THR A 303 -17.81 9.26 24.10
CA THR A 303 -17.69 9.73 22.71
C THR A 303 -17.17 8.62 21.78
N TYR A 304 -17.35 8.82 20.47
CA TYR A 304 -16.77 7.91 19.47
C TYR A 304 -15.25 7.98 19.35
N ILE A 305 -14.63 9.08 19.83
CA ILE A 305 -13.18 9.28 19.75
C ILE A 305 -12.45 8.89 21.03
N GLY A 306 -13.17 8.60 22.12
CA GLY A 306 -12.56 8.25 23.41
C GLY A 306 -11.73 6.95 23.35
N ASN A 307 -11.98 6.07 22.37
CA ASN A 307 -11.06 4.97 22.08
C ASN A 307 -11.24 4.43 20.64
N ALA A 308 -10.22 3.73 20.15
CA ALA A 308 -10.25 3.12 18.81
C ALA A 308 -11.40 2.12 18.60
N PRO A 309 -11.72 1.21 19.55
CA PRO A 309 -12.87 0.32 19.44
C PRO A 309 -14.22 1.01 19.15
N ASN A 310 -14.52 2.13 19.80
CA ASN A 310 -15.77 2.88 19.57
C ASN A 310 -15.87 3.37 18.12
N LEU A 311 -14.77 3.91 17.59
CA LEU A 311 -14.70 4.35 16.20
C LEU A 311 -14.85 3.17 15.24
N PHE A 312 -14.22 2.02 15.53
CA PHE A 312 -14.38 0.81 14.71
C PHE A 312 -15.81 0.32 14.68
N VAL A 313 -16.48 0.24 15.84
CA VAL A 313 -17.89 -0.18 15.90
C VAL A 313 -18.76 0.76 15.06
N LYS A 314 -18.55 2.08 15.16
CA LYS A 314 -19.27 3.07 14.34
C LYS A 314 -19.01 2.87 12.85
N THR A 315 -17.74 2.81 12.44
CA THR A 315 -17.34 2.70 11.03
C THR A 315 -17.79 1.38 10.41
N ILE A 316 -17.71 0.26 11.13
CA ILE A 316 -18.19 -1.05 10.68
C ILE A 316 -19.71 -1.02 10.51
N ALA A 317 -20.45 -0.44 11.46
CA ALA A 317 -21.90 -0.32 11.36
C ALA A 317 -22.33 0.58 10.18
N GLU A 318 -21.64 1.71 9.95
CA GLU A 318 -21.87 2.59 8.80
C GLU A 318 -21.58 1.87 7.46
N HIS A 319 -20.48 1.12 7.39
CA HIS A 319 -20.16 0.30 6.21
C HIS A 319 -21.19 -0.80 5.95
N ALA A 320 -21.73 -1.41 7.01
CA ALA A 320 -22.81 -2.38 6.94
C ALA A 320 -24.18 -1.74 6.65
N ARG A 321 -24.26 -0.41 6.46
CA ARG A 321 -25.49 0.38 6.27
C ARG A 321 -26.50 0.20 7.40
N VAL A 322 -26.02 -0.05 8.61
CA VAL A 322 -26.84 -0.07 9.83
C VAL A 322 -27.01 1.38 10.30
N PRO A 323 -28.21 1.81 10.72
CA PRO A 323 -28.41 3.15 11.26
C PRO A 323 -27.53 3.41 12.49
N THR A 324 -26.61 4.36 12.38
CA THR A 324 -25.72 4.79 13.47
C THR A 324 -26.10 6.18 13.96
N PRO A 325 -26.02 6.46 15.28
CA PRO A 325 -26.15 7.81 15.79
C PRO A 325 -25.04 8.71 15.24
N SER A 326 -25.38 9.96 14.87
CA SER A 326 -24.38 10.98 14.58
C SER A 326 -23.49 11.25 15.80
N PHE A 327 -22.32 11.85 15.62
CA PHE A 327 -21.38 12.10 16.72
C PHE A 327 -22.03 12.86 17.88
N ILE A 328 -22.66 14.00 17.59
CA ILE A 328 -23.40 14.81 18.58
C ILE A 328 -24.63 14.05 19.09
N GLY A 329 -25.30 13.29 18.22
CA GLY A 329 -26.46 12.50 18.59
C GLY A 329 -26.15 11.40 19.61
N TYR A 330 -25.02 10.71 19.46
CA TYR A 330 -24.51 9.71 20.41
C TYR A 330 -24.31 10.33 21.79
N ILE A 331 -23.61 11.46 21.85
CA ILE A 331 -23.26 12.14 23.11
C ILE A 331 -24.53 12.59 23.84
N TRP A 332 -25.40 13.35 23.17
CA TRP A 332 -26.53 13.99 23.82
C TRP A 332 -27.73 13.08 24.05
N LYS A 333 -28.01 12.12 23.16
CA LYS A 333 -29.19 11.25 23.27
C LYS A 333 -28.92 9.98 24.07
N PHE A 334 -27.69 9.50 24.10
CA PHE A 334 -27.35 8.22 24.70
C PHE A 334 -26.31 8.38 25.81
N ALA A 335 -25.11 8.84 25.48
CA ALA A 335 -23.99 8.77 26.41
C ALA A 335 -24.20 9.62 27.67
N MET A 336 -24.46 10.92 27.53
CA MET A 336 -24.66 11.80 28.69
C MET A 336 -25.86 11.44 29.56
N PRO A 337 -27.10 11.27 29.04
CA PRO A 337 -28.25 11.01 29.89
C PRO A 337 -28.22 9.63 30.58
N ILE A 338 -27.44 8.67 30.05
CA ILE A 338 -27.35 7.32 30.63
C ILE A 338 -26.09 7.20 31.50
N LEU A 339 -24.92 7.49 30.94
CA LEU A 339 -23.64 7.18 31.59
C LEU A 339 -23.26 8.19 32.68
N ILE A 340 -23.50 9.50 32.48
CA ILE A 340 -23.11 10.50 33.48
C ILE A 340 -23.83 10.30 34.82
N PRO A 341 -25.16 10.07 34.87
CA PRO A 341 -25.83 9.75 36.15
C PRO A 341 -25.27 8.49 36.81
N ILE A 342 -24.97 7.45 36.02
CA ILE A 342 -24.35 6.23 36.53
C ILE A 342 -22.97 6.54 37.11
N PHE A 343 -22.15 7.34 36.44
CA PHE A 343 -20.82 7.72 36.90
C PHE A 343 -20.87 8.59 38.15
N VAL A 344 -21.87 9.47 38.29
CA VAL A 344 -22.14 10.21 39.53
C VAL A 344 -22.46 9.26 40.68
N VAL A 345 -23.35 8.28 40.47
CA VAL A 345 -23.69 7.28 41.48
C VAL A 345 -22.46 6.47 41.88
N ILE A 346 -21.69 5.97 40.91
CA ILE A 346 -20.44 5.24 41.16
C ILE A 346 -19.47 6.12 41.95
N SER A 347 -19.32 7.39 41.56
CA SER A 347 -18.42 8.34 42.22
C SER A 347 -18.80 8.61 43.68
N ILE A 348 -20.09 8.66 43.99
CA ILE A 348 -20.58 8.88 45.37
C ILE A 348 -20.43 7.60 46.21
N LEU A 349 -20.69 6.44 45.63
CA LEU A 349 -20.70 5.16 46.36
C LEU A 349 -19.29 4.63 46.66
N PHE A 350 -18.37 4.77 45.72
CA PHE A 350 -17.08 4.07 45.78
C PHE A 350 -15.88 4.95 46.05
N PHE A 351 -15.98 6.26 45.82
CA PHE A 351 -14.86 7.19 46.01
C PHE A 351 -15.16 8.20 47.11
N ARG A 352 -14.13 8.58 47.86
CA ARG A 352 -14.25 9.56 48.96
C ARG A 352 -13.92 10.98 48.51
#